data_AF-A0A919TTJ4-F1
#
_entry.id   AF-A0A919TTJ4-F1
#
_cell.length_a   1.000
_cell.length_b   1.000
_cell.length_c   1.000
_cell.angle_alpha   90.00
_cell.angle_beta   90.00
_cell.angle_gamma   90.00
#
_symmetry.space_group_name_H-M   'P 1'
#
loop_
_entity.id
_entity.type
_entity.pdbx_description
1 polymer ?
#
loop_
_entity_poly.entity_id
_entity_poly.type
_entity_poly.pdbx_seq_one_letter_code
_entity_poly.pdbx_strand_id
1 'polypeptide(L)'
;MEARIAVDGTEADRVSLWDWLFDDPDLRDLLGRDASIEVNRRLEYVVVVEGPVAIWATLARSLAYWVVRRQVGIRLAGPHGHSAVVGPDGDPEMVLRRVLGALEFSTPA
;
A
#
# COMPACT_ATOMS: atom_id res chain seq x y z
N MET A 1 5.85 -9.18 9.14
CA MET A 1 6.31 -8.86 7.76
C MET A 1 6.03 -7.39 7.55
N GLU A 2 6.89 -6.63 6.88
CA GLU A 2 6.69 -5.18 6.73
C GLU A 2 6.52 -4.84 5.24
N ALA A 3 5.61 -3.94 4.92
CA ALA A 3 5.61 -3.26 3.64
C ALA A 3 5.70 -1.75 3.85
N ARG A 4 6.16 -1.03 2.83
CA ARG A 4 6.23 0.43 2.84
C ARG A 4 5.40 0.97 1.70
N ILE A 5 4.62 2.01 1.99
CA ILE A 5 3.73 2.63 1.02
C ILE A 5 4.04 4.13 0.96
N ALA A 6 4.71 4.53 -0.12
CA ALA A 6 4.91 5.93 -0.41
C ALA A 6 3.82 6.42 -1.37
N VAL A 7 3.28 7.61 -1.13
CA VAL A 7 2.32 8.25 -2.03
C VAL A 7 3.09 9.23 -2.91
N ASP A 8 3.00 9.07 -4.23
CA ASP A 8 3.58 10.02 -5.20
C ASP A 8 2.59 11.19 -5.42
N GLY A 9 2.26 11.89 -4.33
CA GLY A 9 1.22 12.94 -4.28
C GLY A 9 1.47 13.97 -3.17
N THR A 10 0.44 14.73 -2.80
CA THR A 10 0.54 15.74 -1.74
C THR A 10 0.43 15.11 -0.35
N GLU A 11 0.77 15.89 0.69
CA GLU A 11 0.49 15.47 2.07
C GLU A 11 -1.00 15.19 2.32
N ALA A 12 -1.91 15.91 1.65
CA ALA A 12 -3.34 15.68 1.76
C ALA A 12 -3.76 14.33 1.15
N ASP A 13 -3.16 13.93 0.02
CA ASP A 13 -3.40 12.61 -0.57
C ASP A 13 -2.89 11.50 0.33
N ARG A 14 -1.73 11.75 0.93
CA ARG A 14 -1.11 10.85 1.89
C ARG A 14 -1.98 10.64 3.13
N VAL A 15 -2.49 11.71 3.75
CA VAL A 15 -3.45 11.61 4.87
C VAL A 15 -4.73 10.92 4.42
N SER A 16 -5.25 11.24 3.23
CA SER A 16 -6.45 10.60 2.68
C SER A 16 -6.29 9.10 2.45
N LEU A 17 -5.09 8.62 2.09
CA LEU A 17 -4.82 7.18 2.00
C LEU A 17 -4.88 6.53 3.39
N TRP A 18 -4.31 7.19 4.39
CA TRP A 18 -4.31 6.67 5.76
C TRP A 18 -5.70 6.60 6.35
N ASP A 19 -6.49 7.68 6.24
CA ASP A 19 -7.89 7.69 6.65
C ASP A 19 -8.70 6.58 5.95
N TRP A 20 -8.44 6.36 4.65
CA TRP A 20 -9.08 5.32 3.87
C TRP A 20 -8.76 3.91 4.38
N LEU A 21 -7.47 3.61 4.62
CA LEU A 21 -7.04 2.30 5.12
C LEU A 21 -7.51 2.06 6.56
N PHE A 22 -7.56 3.11 7.40
CA PHE A 22 -8.07 3.04 8.76
C PHE A 22 -9.60 2.87 8.86
N ASP A 23 -10.35 3.23 7.81
CA ASP A 23 -11.79 3.01 7.76
C ASP A 23 -12.13 1.51 7.59
N ASP A 24 -11.22 0.74 6.99
CA ASP A 24 -11.36 -0.71 6.82
C ASP A 24 -11.08 -1.44 8.15
N PRO A 25 -12.07 -2.11 8.76
CA PRO A 25 -11.90 -2.80 10.04
C PRO A 25 -10.87 -3.95 9.96
N ASP A 26 -10.74 -4.59 8.80
CA ASP A 26 -9.80 -5.71 8.62
C ASP A 26 -8.35 -5.23 8.55
N LEU A 27 -8.13 -3.95 8.23
CA LEU A 27 -6.79 -3.34 8.11
C LEU A 27 -6.45 -2.49 9.33
N ARG A 28 -7.42 -1.81 9.94
CA ARG A 28 -7.23 -0.85 11.04
C ARG A 28 -6.30 -1.34 12.15
N ASP A 29 -6.51 -2.57 12.63
CA ASP A 29 -5.77 -3.10 13.78
C ASP A 29 -4.31 -3.46 13.43
N LEU A 30 -3.97 -3.43 12.14
CA LEU A 30 -2.68 -3.82 11.58
C LEU A 30 -1.89 -2.61 11.09
N LEU A 31 -2.52 -1.45 10.98
CA LEU A 31 -1.88 -0.20 10.61
C LEU A 31 -1.34 0.46 11.88
N GLY A 32 -0.02 0.46 12.06
CA GLY A 32 0.61 1.26 13.10
C GLY A 32 0.45 2.76 12.79
N ARG A 33 -0.24 3.52 13.66
CA ARG A 33 -0.62 4.93 13.40
C ARG A 33 0.54 5.90 13.10
N ASP A 34 1.77 5.58 13.50
CA ASP A 34 2.87 6.56 13.57
C ASP A 34 4.10 6.24 12.71
N ALA A 35 4.00 5.36 11.73
CA ALA A 35 5.17 4.96 10.96
C ALA A 35 5.38 5.87 9.73
N SER A 36 5.57 7.18 9.91
CA SER A 36 6.06 8.05 8.82
C SER A 36 7.58 8.14 8.85
N ILE A 37 8.23 7.92 7.70
CA ILE A 37 9.67 8.14 7.52
C ILE A 37 9.91 9.14 6.40
N GLU A 38 10.88 10.02 6.57
CA GLU A 38 11.35 10.87 5.47
C GLU A 38 12.45 10.15 4.71
N VAL A 39 12.23 9.88 3.43
CA VAL A 39 13.21 9.24 2.54
C VAL A 39 13.43 10.16 1.34
N ASN A 40 14.68 10.60 1.14
CA ASN A 40 15.05 11.46 0.00
C ASN A 40 14.17 12.73 -0.14
N ARG A 41 13.84 13.40 0.97
CA ARG A 41 12.92 14.57 1.03
C ARG A 41 11.48 14.27 0.57
N ARG A 42 11.07 13.00 0.58
CA ARG A 42 9.69 12.57 0.40
C ARG A 42 9.22 11.94 1.69
N LEU A 43 8.04 12.34 2.17
CA LEU A 43 7.40 11.66 3.29
C LEU A 43 6.76 10.37 2.79
N GLU A 44 7.20 9.25 3.33
CA GLU A 44 6.66 7.91 3.08
C GLU A 44 5.97 7.41 4.36
N TYR A 45 4.80 6.76 4.24
CA TYR A 45 4.24 6.02 5.37
C TYR A 45 4.66 4.55 5.24
N VAL A 46 5.36 4.05 6.26
CA VAL A 46 5.64 2.64 6.45
C VAL A 46 4.35 1.97 6.92
N VAL A 47 3.98 0.87 6.30
CA VAL A 47 2.81 0.08 6.68
C VAL A 47 3.29 -1.26 7.17
N VAL A 48 3.58 -1.33 8.46
CA VAL A 48 4.00 -2.58 9.10
C VAL A 48 2.79 -3.48 9.26
N VAL A 49 2.48 -4.29 8.24
CA VAL A 49 1.40 -5.27 8.32
C VAL A 49 1.91 -6.55 9.01
N GLU A 50 1.77 -6.60 10.33
CA GLU A 50 2.00 -7.83 11.08
C GLU A 50 0.76 -8.74 11.00
N GLY A 51 0.63 -9.52 9.92
CA GLY A 51 -0.55 -10.38 9.79
C GLY A 51 -0.53 -11.50 8.75
N PRO A 52 -1.50 -12.44 8.83
CA PRO A 52 -1.69 -13.53 7.88
C PRO A 52 -1.88 -13.09 6.41
N VAL A 53 -1.54 -13.98 5.48
CA VAL A 53 -1.56 -13.77 4.00
C VAL A 53 -2.84 -13.11 3.48
N ALA A 54 -4.01 -13.45 4.04
CA ALA A 54 -5.29 -12.92 3.61
C ALA A 54 -5.39 -11.39 3.74
N ILE A 55 -4.76 -10.81 4.77
CA ILE A 55 -4.75 -9.36 5.00
C ILE A 55 -4.04 -8.63 3.87
N TRP A 56 -3.00 -9.23 3.31
CA TRP A 56 -2.25 -8.61 2.22
C TRP A 56 -3.06 -8.55 0.94
N ALA A 57 -3.95 -9.52 0.70
CA ALA A 57 -4.91 -9.45 -0.39
C ALA A 57 -5.94 -8.33 -0.15
N THR A 58 -6.44 -8.18 1.08
CA THR A 58 -7.34 -7.08 1.46
C THR A 58 -6.66 -5.72 1.28
N LEU A 59 -5.43 -5.57 1.77
CA LEU A 59 -4.62 -4.37 1.58
C LEU A 59 -4.43 -4.08 0.09
N ALA A 60 -4.05 -5.09 -0.69
CA ALA A 60 -3.81 -4.92 -2.11
C ALA A 60 -5.06 -4.41 -2.86
N ARG A 61 -6.22 -4.95 -2.52
CA ARG A 61 -7.52 -4.54 -3.07
C ARG A 61 -7.88 -3.12 -2.65
N SER A 62 -7.71 -2.79 -1.38
CA SER A 62 -8.02 -1.46 -0.85
C SER A 62 -7.14 -0.39 -1.50
N LEU A 63 -5.83 -0.65 -1.63
CA LEU A 63 -4.89 0.23 -2.33
C LEU A 63 -5.24 0.41 -3.80
N ALA A 64 -5.57 -0.69 -4.50
CA ALA A 64 -5.92 -0.61 -5.92
C ALA A 64 -7.15 0.27 -6.15
N TYR A 65 -8.17 0.13 -5.31
CA TYR A 65 -9.36 0.96 -5.38
C TYR A 65 -9.05 2.42 -5.07
N TRP A 66 -8.25 2.70 -4.04
CA TRP A 66 -7.88 4.06 -3.66
C TRP A 66 -7.10 4.77 -4.77
N VAL A 67 -6.10 4.11 -5.37
CA VAL A 67 -5.28 4.65 -6.47
C VAL A 67 -6.16 5.07 -7.65
N VAL A 68 -7.06 4.18 -8.08
CA VAL A 68 -7.97 4.45 -9.20
C VAL A 68 -8.95 5.58 -8.84
N ARG A 69 -9.48 5.58 -7.61
CA ARG A 69 -10.46 6.59 -7.18
C ARG A 69 -9.85 7.98 -7.04
N ARG A 70 -8.64 8.08 -6.50
CA ARG A 70 -7.96 9.36 -6.24
C ARG A 70 -7.16 9.87 -7.42
N GLN A 71 -6.89 9.00 -8.41
CA GLN A 71 -6.01 9.31 -9.52
C GLN A 71 -4.61 9.73 -9.03
N VAL A 72 -4.12 9.06 -7.97
CA VAL A 72 -2.82 9.31 -7.35
C VAL A 72 -2.01 8.02 -7.33
N GLY A 73 -0.74 8.11 -7.74
CA GLY A 73 0.18 6.97 -7.75
C GLY A 73 0.73 6.64 -6.36
N ILE A 74 1.08 5.38 -6.16
CA ILE A 74 1.76 4.88 -4.97
C ILE A 74 2.99 4.06 -5.35
N ARG A 75 3.97 4.04 -4.46
CA ARG A 75 5.11 3.13 -4.50
C ARG A 75 5.03 2.19 -3.32
N LEU A 76 5.23 0.92 -3.62
CA LEU A 76 5.18 -0.18 -2.67
C LEU A 76 6.56 -0.80 -2.55
N ALA A 77 7.00 -1.07 -1.34
CA ALA A 77 8.13 -1.96 -1.07
C ALA A 77 7.64 -3.07 -0.14
N GLY A 78 7.61 -4.31 -0.64
CA GLY A 78 7.22 -5.49 0.10
C GLY A 78 8.34 -6.06 0.98
N PRO A 79 8.00 -7.04 1.83
CA PRO A 79 8.90 -7.61 2.85
C PRO A 79 10.11 -8.35 2.27
N HIS A 80 10.04 -8.79 1.02
CA HIS A 80 11.09 -9.58 0.36
C HIS A 80 11.97 -8.75 -0.60
N GLY A 81 11.93 -7.42 -0.48
CA GLY A 81 12.70 -6.53 -1.35
C GLY A 81 12.07 -6.30 -2.72
N HIS A 82 10.91 -6.91 -3.00
CA HIS A 82 10.09 -6.55 -4.14
C HIS A 82 9.55 -5.14 -3.98
N SER A 83 9.55 -4.37 -5.05
CA SER A 83 8.93 -3.04 -5.05
C SER A 83 8.20 -2.82 -6.36
N ALA A 84 7.13 -2.03 -6.31
CA ALA A 84 6.41 -1.62 -7.49
C ALA A 84 6.02 -0.15 -7.40
N VAL A 85 6.02 0.52 -8.54
CA VAL A 85 5.39 1.82 -8.71
C VAL A 85 4.08 1.60 -9.44
N VAL A 86 3.01 2.09 -8.84
CA VAL A 86 1.64 1.89 -9.28
C VAL A 86 1.05 3.26 -9.56
N GLY A 87 0.92 3.60 -10.85
CA GLY A 87 0.29 4.83 -11.29
C GLY A 87 -1.25 4.74 -11.31
N PRO A 88 -1.94 5.88 -11.45
CA PRO A 88 -3.40 5.93 -11.57
C PRO A 88 -3.91 5.43 -12.93
N ASP A 89 -3.02 5.38 -13.93
CA ASP A 89 -3.34 5.00 -15.30
C ASP A 89 -3.35 3.47 -15.43
N GLY A 90 -4.49 2.86 -15.11
CA GLY A 90 -4.68 1.42 -15.27
C GLY A 90 -6.06 0.94 -14.87
N ASP A 91 -6.48 -0.17 -15.48
CA ASP A 91 -7.62 -0.93 -15.01
C ASP A 91 -7.38 -1.40 -13.55
N PRO A 92 -8.39 -1.35 -12.66
CA PRO A 92 -8.26 -1.77 -11.26
C PRO A 92 -7.66 -3.17 -11.07
N GLU A 93 -7.90 -4.10 -12.00
CA GLU A 93 -7.35 -5.45 -11.94
C GLU A 93 -5.84 -5.46 -12.23
N MET A 94 -5.37 -4.65 -13.17
CA MET A 94 -3.92 -4.51 -13.42
C MET A 94 -3.22 -3.87 -12.22
N VAL A 95 -3.85 -2.84 -11.64
CA VAL A 95 -3.35 -2.17 -10.43
C VAL A 95 -3.26 -3.19 -9.29
N LEU A 96 -4.32 -3.97 -9.05
CA LEU A 96 -4.34 -5.03 -8.05
C LEU A 96 -3.22 -6.06 -8.26
N ARG A 97 -3.02 -6.55 -9.49
CA ARG A 97 -1.96 -7.52 -9.81
C ARG A 97 -0.57 -6.96 -9.52
N ARG A 98 -0.32 -5.69 -9.85
CA ARG A 98 0.96 -5.02 -9.54
C ARG A 98 1.18 -4.87 -8.05
N VAL A 99 0.13 -4.49 -7.31
CA VAL A 99 0.18 -4.36 -5.85
C VAL A 99 0.45 -5.73 -5.21
N LEU A 100 -0.28 -6.78 -5.60
CA LEU A 100 -0.05 -8.15 -5.13
C LEU A 100 1.36 -8.65 -5.46
N GLY A 101 1.85 -8.39 -6.67
CA GLY A 101 3.22 -8.73 -7.07
C GLY A 101 4.29 -7.98 -6.26
N ALA A 102 4.03 -6.73 -5.87
CA ALA A 102 4.93 -5.98 -5.00
C ALA A 102 4.96 -6.53 -3.57
N LEU A 103 3.81 -7.03 -3.13
CA LEU A 103 3.60 -7.64 -1.82
C LEU A 103 3.93 -9.14 -1.83
N GLU A 104 4.59 -9.65 -2.88
CA GLU A 104 4.55 -11.05 -3.27
C GLU A 104 4.72 -12.04 -2.12
N PHE A 105 3.69 -12.87 -2.00
CA PHE A 105 3.69 -14.18 -1.36
C PHE A 105 4.31 -15.17 -2.34
N SER A 106 5.57 -15.57 -2.10
CA SER A 106 5.98 -16.88 -2.63
C SER A 106 5.08 -17.92 -1.96
N THR A 107 4.13 -18.47 -2.70
CA THR A 107 3.58 -19.77 -2.34
C THR A 107 4.71 -20.75 -2.62
N PRO A 108 5.32 -21.40 -1.61
CA PRO A 108 6.26 -22.47 -1.91
C PRO A 108 5.50 -23.54 -2.69
N ALA A 109 6.05 -23.89 -3.85
CA ALA A 109 5.59 -25.00 -4.68
C ALA A 109 5.68 -26.33 -3.92
#